data_AF-A0A926TRK0-F1
#
_entry.id   AF-A0A926TRK0-F1
#
_cell.length_a   1.000
_cell.length_b   1.000
_cell.length_c   1.000
_cell.angle_alpha   90.00
_cell.angle_beta   90.00
_cell.angle_gamma   90.00
#
_symmetry.space_group_name_H-M   'P 1'
#
loop_
_entity.id
_entity.type
_entity.pdbx_description
1 polymer ?
#
loop_
_entity_poly.entity_id
_entity_poly.type
_entity_poly.pdbx_seq_one_letter_code
_entity_poly.pdbx_strand_id
1 'polypeptide(L)'
;MSQATDFPWYFAIDDRLVKVIATRSGGMDVLLANLTTGKLERDMEYLAYCFEPGKNVQRLSEAEFDARMATLKASLHDRQADA
;
A
#
# COMPACT_ATOMS: atom_id res chain seq x y z
N MET A 1 -17.51 12.36 -17.89
CA MET A 1 -17.38 11.27 -16.89
C MET A 1 -16.21 11.63 -15.98
N SER A 2 -16.48 12.36 -14.90
CA SER A 2 -15.45 12.80 -13.95
C SER A 2 -15.26 11.71 -12.91
N GLN A 3 -14.50 10.65 -13.25
CA GLN A 3 -14.18 9.56 -12.31
C GLN A 3 -12.71 9.61 -11.85
N ALA A 4 -12.17 10.82 -11.73
CA ALA A 4 -11.28 11.11 -10.61
C ALA A 4 -12.23 11.67 -9.53
N THR A 5 -12.34 11.13 -8.32
CA THR A 5 -11.40 11.43 -7.25
C THR A 5 -11.88 10.68 -6.00
N ASP A 6 -11.17 9.64 -5.57
CA ASP A 6 -11.06 9.35 -4.13
C ASP A 6 -9.71 8.67 -3.88
N PHE A 7 -8.68 9.13 -4.61
CA PHE A 7 -7.31 8.76 -4.29
C PHE A 7 -6.86 9.57 -3.08
N PRO A 8 -6.07 8.99 -2.18
CA PRO A 8 -5.45 7.67 -2.28
C PRO A 8 -6.38 6.48 -1.97
N TRP A 9 -6.17 5.35 -2.66
CA TRP A 9 -6.78 4.07 -2.29
C TRP A 9 -5.80 3.22 -1.49
N TYR A 10 -6.33 2.48 -0.53
CA TYR A 10 -5.55 1.66 0.38
C TYR A 10 -6.02 0.21 0.30
N PHE A 11 -5.07 -0.71 0.20
CA PHE A 11 -5.32 -2.15 0.11
C PHE A 11 -4.31 -2.93 0.95
N ALA A 12 -4.70 -4.14 1.34
CA ALA A 12 -3.80 -5.21 1.74
C ALA A 12 -3.91 -6.36 0.74
N ILE A 13 -2.79 -6.77 0.16
CA ILE A 13 -2.68 -7.85 -0.82
C ILE A 13 -1.69 -8.87 -0.27
N ASP A 14 -2.14 -10.07 0.09
CA ASP A 14 -1.31 -11.10 0.74
C ASP A 14 -0.49 -10.53 1.92
N ASP A 15 -1.17 -9.82 2.83
CA ASP A 15 -0.60 -9.11 3.98
C ASP A 15 0.38 -7.97 3.66
N ARG A 16 0.59 -7.63 2.37
CA ARG A 16 1.35 -6.45 1.96
C ARG A 16 0.45 -5.25 1.79
N LEU A 17 0.85 -4.13 2.41
CA LEU A 17 0.11 -2.88 2.32
C LEU A 17 0.41 -2.20 0.98
N VAL A 18 -0.63 -1.82 0.25
CA VAL A 18 -0.56 -1.16 -1.05
C VAL A 18 -1.35 0.14 -1.01
N LYS A 19 -0.73 1.22 -1.49
CA LYS A 19 -1.33 2.55 -1.63
C LYS A 19 -1.31 2.96 -3.10
N VAL A 20 -2.48 3.24 -3.65
CA VAL A 20 -2.61 3.75 -5.02
C VAL A 20 -2.83 5.26 -4.96
N ILE A 21 -2.04 6.01 -5.72
CA ILE A 21 -2.11 7.47 -5.79
C ILE A 21 -2.30 7.93 -7.24
N ALA A 22 -2.95 9.07 -7.41
CA ALA A 22 -2.98 9.75 -8.70
C ALA A 22 -1.62 10.41 -8.98
N THR A 23 -1.11 10.24 -10.20
CA THR A 23 0.09 10.93 -10.69
C THR A 23 -0.26 12.30 -11.26
N ARG A 24 0.71 13.22 -11.31
CA ARG A 24 0.53 14.56 -11.90
C ARG A 24 0.14 14.55 -13.37
N SER A 25 0.49 13.48 -14.10
CA SER A 25 0.16 13.31 -15.51
C SER A 25 -1.24 12.70 -15.74
N GLY A 26 -2.02 12.47 -14.68
CA GLY A 26 -3.36 11.89 -14.75
C GLY A 26 -3.40 10.35 -14.79
N GLY A 27 -2.24 9.68 -14.69
CA GLY A 27 -2.14 8.24 -14.46
C GLY A 27 -2.18 7.85 -12.98
N MET A 28 -1.89 6.59 -12.67
CA MET A 28 -1.83 6.07 -11.30
C MET A 28 -0.45 5.50 -10.99
N ASP A 29 0.01 5.73 -9.75
CA ASP A 29 1.18 5.06 -9.19
C ASP A 29 0.73 4.16 -8.04
N VAL A 30 1.36 2.99 -7.96
CA VAL A 30 1.12 2.00 -6.92
C VAL A 30 2.35 1.94 -6.04
N LEU A 31 2.14 2.11 -4.75
CA LEU A 31 3.17 2.12 -3.73
C LEU A 31 2.96 0.93 -2.80
N LEU A 32 3.92 0.02 -2.78
CA LEU A 32 3.94 -1.17 -1.93
C LEU A 32 4.77 -0.89 -0.67
N ALA A 33 4.30 -1.33 0.49
CA ALA A 33 5.09 -1.29 1.72
C ALA A 33 6.19 -2.36 1.67
N ASN A 34 7.44 -1.90 1.63
CA ASN A 34 8.61 -2.76 1.72
C ASN A 34 8.79 -3.20 3.19
N LEU A 35 8.69 -4.51 3.42
CA LEU A 35 8.80 -5.14 4.73
C LEU A 35 10.22 -5.14 5.31
N THR A 36 11.22 -4.74 4.54
CA THR A 36 12.63 -4.63 4.95
C THR A 36 12.97 -3.19 5.34
N THR A 37 12.51 -2.22 4.56
CA THR A 37 12.85 -0.80 4.76
C THR A 37 11.78 -0.02 5.52
N GLY A 38 10.56 -0.55 5.62
CA GLY A 38 9.40 0.13 6.22
C GLY A 38 8.90 1.32 5.41
N LYS A 39 9.34 1.44 4.14
CA LYS A 39 8.99 2.53 3.23
C LYS A 39 8.00 2.07 2.16
N LEU A 40 7.29 3.02 1.59
CA LEU A 40 6.46 2.82 0.42
C LEU A 40 7.32 2.96 -0.84
N GLU A 41 7.39 1.92 -1.64
CA GLU A 41 8.17 1.86 -2.88
C GLU A 41 7.24 1.65 -4.07
N ARG A 42 7.58 2.29 -5.19
CA ARG A 42 6.75 2.19 -6.39
C ARG A 42 6.87 0.79 -6.99
N ASP A 43 5.75 0.11 -7.11
CA ASP A 43 5.65 -1.22 -7.70
C ASP A 43 4.35 -1.33 -8.50
N MET A 44 4.46 -1.22 -9.82
CA MET A 44 3.30 -1.23 -10.72
C MET A 44 2.78 -2.63 -11.02
N GLU A 45 3.48 -3.71 -10.63
CA GLU A 45 2.99 -5.08 -10.80
C GLU A 45 1.73 -5.30 -9.95
N TYR A 46 1.62 -4.58 -8.83
CA TYR A 46 0.46 -4.65 -7.94
C TYR A 46 -0.78 -3.92 -8.46
N LEU A 47 -0.66 -3.13 -9.54
CA LEU A 47 -1.79 -2.42 -10.13
C LEU A 47 -2.88 -3.39 -10.59
N ALA A 48 -2.51 -4.52 -11.19
CA ALA A 48 -3.47 -5.51 -11.69
C ALA A 48 -4.37 -6.05 -10.57
N TYR A 49 -3.81 -6.37 -9.40
CA TYR A 49 -4.57 -6.88 -8.25
C TYR A 49 -5.52 -5.83 -7.64
N CYS A 50 -5.25 -4.53 -7.83
CA CYS A 50 -6.15 -3.47 -7.38
C CYS A 50 -7.42 -3.38 -8.26
N PHE A 51 -7.35 -3.79 -9.52
CA PHE A 51 -8.48 -3.76 -10.46
C PHE A 51 -9.19 -5.11 -10.58
N GLU A 52 -8.46 -6.21 -10.46
CA GLU A 52 -8.99 -7.57 -10.47
C GLU A 52 -8.74 -8.21 -9.09
N PRO A 53 -9.62 -7.96 -8.11
CA PRO A 53 -9.45 -8.53 -6.77
C PRO A 53 -9.56 -10.05 -6.84
N GLY A 54 -8.41 -10.73 -6.76
CA GLY A 54 -8.33 -12.17 -6.56
C GLY A 54 -8.73 -12.56 -5.12
N LYS A 55 -8.54 -13.84 -4.78
CA LYS A 55 -8.52 -14.24 -3.37
C LYS A 55 -7.29 -13.56 -2.74
N ASN A 56 -7.46 -12.86 -1.62
CA ASN A 56 -6.41 -12.18 -0.83
C ASN A 56 -6.22 -10.66 -1.06
N VAL A 57 -7.17 -9.99 -1.74
CA VAL A 57 -7.20 -8.51 -1.80
C VAL A 57 -8.24 -7.97 -0.82
N GLN A 58 -7.81 -7.19 0.17
CA GLN A 58 -8.67 -6.47 1.11
C GLN A 58 -8.54 -4.97 0.89
N ARG A 59 -9.67 -4.26 0.74
CA ARG A 59 -9.67 -2.79 0.73
C ARG A 59 -9.65 -2.27 2.16
N LEU A 60 -8.80 -1.28 2.41
CA LEU A 60 -8.60 -0.67 3.73
C LEU A 60 -9.06 0.80 3.72
N SER A 61 -9.38 1.30 4.91
CA SER A 61 -9.43 2.73 5.19
C SER A 61 -8.02 3.30 5.40
N GLU A 62 -7.86 4.62 5.26
CA GLU A 62 -6.58 5.29 5.56
C GLU A 62 -6.08 4.98 6.98
N ALA A 63 -6.96 5.12 7.99
CA ALA A 63 -6.60 4.86 9.38
C ALA A 63 -6.14 3.40 9.63
N GLU A 64 -6.77 2.43 8.94
CA GLU A 64 -6.37 1.02 9.04
C GLU A 64 -5.01 0.78 8.39
N PHE A 65 -4.76 1.42 7.25
CA PHE A 65 -3.49 1.36 6.56
C PHE A 65 -2.37 1.96 7.42
N ASP A 66 -2.57 3.16 7.97
CA ASP A 66 -1.58 3.83 8.82
C ASP A 66 -1.31 3.05 10.10
N ALA A 67 -2.33 2.48 10.73
CA ALA A 67 -2.16 1.60 11.89
C ALA A 67 -1.28 0.39 11.56
N ARG A 68 -1.56 -0.31 10.45
CA ARG A 68 -0.76 -1.47 10.01
C ARG A 68 0.66 -1.07 9.61
N MET A 69 0.83 0.10 8.97
CA MET A 69 2.14 0.63 8.58
C MET A 69 2.98 1.02 9.82
N ALA A 70 2.34 1.57 10.85
CA ALA A 70 2.99 1.86 12.13
C ALA A 70 3.43 0.58 12.84
N THR A 71 2.57 -0.44 12.89
CA THR A 71 2.93 -1.77 13.41
C THR A 71 4.11 -2.37 12.65
N LEU A 72 4.09 -2.33 11.32
CA LEU A 72 5.19 -2.83 10.48
C LEU A 72 6.52 -2.13 10.82
N LYS A 73 6.51 -0.80 10.91
CA LYS A 73 7.71 0.00 11.25
C LYS A 73 8.20 -0.31 12.66
N ALA A 74 7.29 -0.46 13.63
CA ALA A 74 7.66 -0.82 14.99
C ALA A 74 8.32 -2.20 15.05
N SER A 75 7.76 -3.20 14.37
CA SER A 75 8.36 -4.55 14.30
C SER A 75 9.72 -4.57 13.60
N LEU A 76 9.95 -3.69 12.63
CA LEU A 76 11.26 -3.56 11.99
C LEU A 76 12.30 -2.91 12.91
N HIS A 77 11.89 -1.91 13.69
CA HIS A 77 12.76 -1.26 14.65
C HIS A 77 13.21 -2.24 15.75
N ASP A 78 12.27 -3.05 16.26
CA ASP A 78 12.54 -4.09 17.26
C ASP A 78 13.58 -5.12 16.75
N ARG A 79 13.40 -5.59 15.51
CA ARG A 79 14.35 -6.52 14.86
C ARG A 79 15.74 -5.94 14.60
N GLN A 80 15.85 -4.63 14.43
CA GLN A 80 17.15 -3.95 14.25
C GLN A 80 17.85 -3.66 15.58
N ALA A 81 17.13 -3.63 16.70
CA ALA A 81 17.69 -3.42 18.03
C ALA A 81 18.29 -4.70 18.63
N ASP A 82 17.84 -5.88 18.18
CA ASP A 82 18.29 -7.21 18.62
C ASP A 82 19.39 -7.84 17.73
N ALA A 83 19.86 -7.13 16.70
CA ALA A 83 20.89 -7.58 15.74
C ALA A 83 22.21 -6.83 15.92
#